data_AF-A0AAD7ZY37-F1
#
_entry.id   AF-A0AAD7ZY37-F1
#
_cell.length_a   1.000
_cell.length_b   1.000
_cell.length_c   1.000
_cell.angle_alpha   90.00
_cell.angle_beta   90.00
_cell.angle_gamma   90.00
#
_symmetry.space_group_name_H-M   'P 1'
#
loop_
_entity.id
_entity.type
_entity.pdbx_description
1 polymer ?
#
loop_
_entity_poly.entity_id
_entity_poly.type
_entity_poly.pdbx_seq_one_letter_code
_entity_poly.pdbx_strand_id
1 'polypeptide(L)' 'CGVSEVPTSRILNGEESVPGRWPWMAAIKIQAAWNRSISTFCGASLIGPRHVLTAAHCTYEY' A
#
# COMPACT_ATOMS: atom_id res chain seq x y z
N CYS A 1 13.66 -10.51 0.49
CA CYS A 1 12.40 -9.75 0.39
C CYS A 1 11.23 -10.74 0.41
N GLY A 2 9.98 -10.27 0.48
CA GLY A 2 8.78 -11.13 0.34
C GLY A 2 8.48 -12.07 1.51
N VAL A 3 9.08 -11.84 2.69
CA VAL A 3 8.83 -12.63 3.90
C VAL A 3 7.87 -11.87 4.81
N SER A 4 6.81 -12.54 5.24
CA SER A 4 5.96 -12.10 6.34
C SER A 4 6.25 -12.96 7.57
N GLU A 5 6.45 -12.33 8.72
CA GLU A 5 6.61 -13.02 10.01
C GLU A 5 5.25 -13.43 10.61
N VAL A 6 4.15 -12.94 10.04
CA VAL A 6 2.80 -13.26 10.52
C VAL A 6 2.27 -14.46 9.74
N PRO A 7 1.85 -15.55 10.41
CA PRO A 7 1.25 -16.71 9.75
C PRO A 7 0.02 -16.34 8.92
N THR A 8 -0.11 -16.96 7.74
CA THR A 8 -1.27 -16.84 6.86
C THR A 8 -2.18 -18.06 7.01
N SER A 9 -3.47 -17.85 7.25
CA SER A 9 -4.51 -18.86 7.12
C SER A 9 -5.18 -18.75 5.74
N ARG A 10 -5.92 -19.78 5.32
CA ARG A 10 -6.83 -19.66 4.16
C ARG A 10 -8.04 -18.84 4.59
N ILE A 11 -8.42 -17.88 3.76
CA ILE A 11 -9.52 -16.95 4.04
C ILE A 11 -10.53 -17.06 2.90
N LEU A 12 -11.83 -17.00 3.23
CA LEU A 12 -12.90 -16.78 2.26
C LEU A 12 -13.30 -15.31 2.34
N ASN A 13 -13.36 -14.62 1.20
CA ASN A 13 -13.47 -13.16 1.07
C ASN A 13 -12.19 -12.43 1.53
N GLY A 14 -12.27 -11.64 2.59
CA GLY A 14 -11.16 -10.90 3.16
C GLY A 14 -11.34 -10.71 4.66
N GLU A 15 -10.23 -10.56 5.36
CA GLU A 15 -10.17 -10.19 6.76
C GLU A 15 -9.30 -8.94 6.92
N GLU A 16 -9.51 -8.19 7.98
CA GLU A 16 -8.62 -7.09 8.33
C GLU A 16 -7.21 -7.63 8.63
N SER A 17 -6.20 -6.98 8.04
CA SER A 17 -4.81 -7.38 8.27
C SER A 17 -4.28 -6.81 9.58
N VAL A 18 -3.52 -7.62 10.32
CA VAL A 18 -2.74 -7.11 11.45
C VAL A 18 -1.51 -6.32 10.96
N PRO A 19 -0.98 -5.37 11.76
CA PRO A 19 0.25 -4.67 11.46
C PRO A 19 1.41 -5.64 11.17
N GLY A 20 2.23 -5.33 10.16
CA GLY A 20 3.39 -6.13 9.80
C GLY A 20 3.09 -7.43 9.04
N ARG A 21 1.82 -7.82 8.84
CA ARG A 21 1.50 -9.04 8.06
C ARG A 21 1.85 -8.91 6.58
N TRP A 22 1.80 -7.69 6.04
CA TRP A 22 2.23 -7.41 4.67
C TRP A 22 3.24 -6.26 4.68
N PRO A 23 4.50 -6.50 5.08
CA PRO A 23 5.48 -5.42 5.31
C PRO A 23 5.78 -4.55 4.09
N TRP A 24 5.53 -5.08 2.90
CA TRP A 24 5.73 -4.37 1.65
C TRP A 24 4.54 -3.51 1.23
N MET A 25 3.38 -3.58 1.90
CA MET A 25 2.22 -2.76 1.54
C MET A 25 2.48 -1.30 1.86
N ALA A 26 2.41 -0.45 0.83
CA ALA A 26 2.54 0.99 0.93
C ALA A 26 1.27 1.69 0.42
N ALA A 27 0.96 2.85 1.01
CA ALA A 27 -0.16 3.69 0.60
C ALA A 27 0.37 4.98 -0.04
N ILE A 28 -0.11 5.30 -1.22
CA ILE A 28 0.11 6.59 -1.88
C ILE A 28 -1.01 7.53 -1.42
N LYS A 29 -0.62 8.59 -0.71
CA LYS A 29 -1.56 9.58 -0.17
C LYS A 29 -1.43 10.89 -0.91
N ILE A 30 -2.56 11.49 -1.26
CA ILE A 30 -2.63 12.80 -1.89
C ILE A 30 -3.17 13.81 -0.89
N GLN A 31 -2.67 15.04 -0.94
CA GLN A 31 -3.18 16.15 -0.15
C GLN A 31 -4.06 17.03 -1.05
N ALA A 32 -5.31 17.20 -0.67
CA ALA A 32 -6.25 18.08 -1.36
C ALA A 32 -5.83 19.54 -1.18
N ALA A 33 -5.69 20.26 -2.30
CA ALA A 33 -5.25 21.67 -2.28
C ALA A 33 -6.24 22.60 -1.56
N TRP A 34 -7.54 22.30 -1.63
CA TRP A 34 -8.63 23.18 -1.20
C TRP A 34 -8.89 23.16 0.31
N ASN A 35 -8.65 22.03 0.98
CA ASN A 35 -8.91 21.86 2.41
C ASN A 35 -7.77 21.17 3.18
N ARG A 36 -6.64 20.89 2.52
CA ARG A 36 -5.47 20.18 3.07
C ARG A 36 -5.76 18.77 3.59
N SER A 37 -6.92 18.19 3.27
CA SER A 37 -7.23 16.82 3.67
C SER A 37 -6.29 15.83 2.98
N ILE A 38 -5.93 14.76 3.68
CA ILE A 38 -5.06 13.71 3.16
C ILE A 38 -5.90 12.46 2.96
N SER A 39 -5.94 11.93 1.75
CA SER A 39 -6.63 10.68 1.43
C SER A 39 -5.68 9.69 0.78
N THR A 40 -5.93 8.40 1.01
CA THR A 40 -5.26 7.33 0.27
C THR A 40 -5.86 7.27 -1.13
N PHE A 41 -5.02 7.38 -2.15
CA PHE A 41 -5.41 7.37 -3.56
C PHE A 41 -5.11 6.01 -4.22
N CYS A 42 -3.91 5.48 -3.98
CA CYS A 42 -3.45 4.22 -4.57
C CYS A 42 -2.64 3.38 -3.57
N GLY A 43 -2.41 2.12 -3.93
CA GLY A 43 -1.44 1.25 -3.26
C GLY A 43 -0.08 1.19 -3.98
N ALA A 44 0.92 0.67 -3.28
CA ALA A 44 2.25 0.37 -3.82
C ALA A 44 2.91 -0.79 -3.05
N SER A 45 3.97 -1.36 -3.61
CA SER A 45 4.79 -2.40 -2.99
C SER A 45 6.23 -1.93 -2.76
N LEU A 46 6.74 -2.01 -1.54
CA LEU A 46 8.15 -1.75 -1.24
C LEU A 46 9.03 -2.84 -1.86
N ILE A 47 9.85 -2.47 -2.85
CA ILE A 47 10.74 -3.40 -3.59
C ILE A 47 12.22 -3.24 -3.21
N GLY A 48 12.55 -2.21 -2.43
CA GLY A 48 13.88 -1.98 -1.91
C GLY A 48 13.88 -0.87 -0.85
N PRO A 49 15.05 -0.52 -0.27
CA PRO A 49 15.12 0.42 0.85
C PRO A 49 14.58 1.82 0.58
N ARG A 50 14.49 2.21 -0.70
CA ARG A 50 14.09 3.56 -1.13
C ARG A 50 13.12 3.56 -2.31
N HIS A 51 12.63 2.39 -2.73
CA HIS A 51 11.84 2.25 -3.95
C HIS A 51 10.54 1.50 -3.68
N VAL A 52 9.44 2.07 -4.17
CA VAL A 52 8.14 1.43 -4.23
C VAL A 52 7.72 1.24 -5.69
N LEU A 53 7.06 0.12 -5.98
CA LEU A 53 6.45 -0.17 -7.27
C LEU A 53 4.94 0.11 -7.19
N THR A 54 4.41 0.80 -8.19
CA THR A 54 2.97 1.09 -8.31
C THR A 54 2.55 1.09 -9.79
N ALA A 55 1.26 1.23 -10.07
CA ALA A 55 0.74 1.33 -11.43
C ALA A 55 1.07 2.71 -12.03
N ALA A 56 1.34 2.77 -13.34
CA ALA A 56 1.64 4.02 -14.03
C ALA A 56 0.52 5.06 -13.88
N HIS A 57 -0.75 4.62 -13.97
CA HIS A 57 -1.92 5.49 -13.80
C HIS A 57 -2.03 6.10 -12.39
N CYS A 58 -1.40 5.51 -11.38
CA CYS A 58 -1.35 6.10 -10.03
C CYS A 58 -0.40 7.31 -9.95
N THR A 59 0.32 7.63 -11.04
CA THR A 59 1.34 8.70 -11.07
C THR A 59 1.24 9.64 -12.27
N TYR A 60 0.85 9.15 -13.46
CA TYR A 60 0.91 9.92 -14.71
C TYR A 60 -0.45 10.13 -15.39
N GLU A 61 -1.47 9.35 -15.06
CA GLU A 61 -2.83 9.54 -15.60
C GLU A 61 -3.64 10.37 -14.59
N TYR A 62 -3.64 11.68 -14.81
CA TYR A 62 -4.55 12.65 -14.17
C TYR A 62 -5.59 13.10 -15.18
#